data_AF-A0A6J6JX64-F1
#
_entry.id   AF-A0A6J6JX64-F1
#
_cell.length_a   1.000
_cell.length_b   1.000
_cell.length_c   1.000
_cell.angle_alpha   90.00
_cell.angle_beta   90.00
_cell.angle_gamma   90.00
#
_symmetry.space_group_name_H-M   'P 1'
#
loop_
_entity.id
_entity.type
_entity.pdbx_description
1 polymer ?
#
loop_
_entity_poly.entity_id
_entity_poly.type
_entity_poly.pdbx_seq_one_letter_code
_entity_poly.pdbx_strand_id
1 'polypeptide(L)'
;MISHLGPQRSESNRTPVGTLWIVSADQITQFKADPSMKFLGGWDPLTQDERNQFFIDQSLLQDQLIAAGRVDLAEALTNGSGGVDTEAKTLDGVDPTLVDRVEALRRKGDPVAVFLGPARTS
;
A
#
# COMPACT_ATOMS: atom_id res chain seq x y z
N MET A 1 33.74 23.97 -12.22
CA MET A 1 32.67 23.86 -13.24
C MET A 1 31.86 25.16 -13.15
N ILE A 2 31.96 26.04 -14.16
CA ILE A 2 31.24 27.34 -14.15
C ILE A 2 29.86 27.09 -14.75
N SER A 3 28.81 27.33 -13.97
CA SER A 3 27.44 27.23 -14.44
C SER A 3 27.16 28.38 -15.42
N HIS A 4 26.89 28.07 -16.69
CA HIS A 4 26.54 29.04 -17.74
C HIS A 4 25.09 29.53 -17.69
N LEU A 5 24.40 29.29 -16.57
CA LEU A 5 23.01 29.67 -16.39
C LEU A 5 22.98 30.93 -15.51
N GLY A 6 22.40 32.03 -16.00
CA GLY A 6 22.29 33.30 -15.27
C GLY A 6 21.66 33.13 -13.87
N PRO A 7 21.75 34.13 -12.98
CA PRO A 7 21.37 33.99 -11.56
C PRO A 7 19.92 33.49 -11.34
N GLN A 8 19.00 33.76 -12.27
CA GLN A 8 17.61 33.26 -12.25
C GLN A 8 17.48 31.74 -12.50
N ARG A 9 18.55 31.09 -12.95
CA ARG A 9 18.60 29.66 -13.26
C ARG A 9 19.47 28.86 -12.30
N SER A 10 20.01 29.50 -11.25
CA SER A 10 20.66 28.77 -10.15
C SER A 10 19.59 28.00 -9.36
N GLU A 11 19.80 26.69 -9.19
CA GLU A 11 18.95 25.82 -8.36
C GLU A 11 18.82 26.35 -6.93
N SER A 12 19.87 27.03 -6.44
CA SER A 12 20.00 27.61 -5.10
C SER A 12 18.92 28.66 -4.75
N ASN A 13 18.25 29.24 -5.75
CA ASN A 13 17.27 30.33 -5.57
C ASN A 13 15.83 29.94 -5.97
N ARG A 14 15.55 28.65 -6.21
CA ARG A 14 14.21 28.19 -6.60
C ARG A 14 13.46 27.65 -5.38
N THR A 15 12.43 28.37 -4.94
CA THR A 15 11.51 27.88 -3.93
C THR A 15 10.65 26.75 -4.53
N PRO A 16 10.61 25.54 -3.94
CA PRO A 16 9.68 24.50 -4.37
C PRO A 16 8.24 25.01 -4.32
N VAL A 17 7.48 24.76 -5.39
CA VAL A 17 6.06 25.17 -5.49
C VAL A 17 5.09 24.03 -5.19
N GLY A 18 5.61 22.82 -4.94
CA GLY A 18 4.81 21.63 -4.67
C GLY A 18 5.67 20.47 -4.15
N THR A 19 4.99 19.43 -3.66
CA THR A 19 5.59 18.18 -3.19
C THR A 19 4.97 17.02 -3.94
N LEU A 20 5.81 16.11 -4.47
CA LEU A 20 5.33 14.84 -4.99
C LEU A 20 5.27 13.81 -3.85
N TRP A 21 4.11 13.17 -3.73
CA TRP A 21 3.85 12.10 -2.75
C TRP A 21 3.70 10.78 -3.49
N ILE A 22 4.44 9.77 -3.06
CA ILE A 22 4.26 8.38 -3.48
C ILE A 22 3.62 7.66 -2.30
N VAL A 23 2.40 7.15 -2.50
CA VAL A 23 1.59 6.55 -1.44
C VAL A 23 1.09 5.18 -1.87
N SER A 24 0.91 4.26 -0.93
CA SER A 24 0.45 2.91 -1.19
C SER A 24 -0.83 2.56 -0.44
N ALA A 25 -1.49 1.49 -0.88
CA ALA A 25 -2.63 0.86 -0.20
C ALA A 25 -3.73 1.87 0.20
N ASP A 26 -4.15 1.84 1.46
CA ASP A 26 -5.31 2.58 1.97
C ASP A 26 -5.08 4.09 2.02
N GLN A 27 -3.82 4.54 2.08
CA GLN A 27 -3.50 5.97 2.04
C GLN A 27 -3.86 6.60 0.70
N ILE A 28 -3.95 5.82 -0.39
CA ILE A 28 -4.39 6.32 -1.70
C ILE A 28 -5.79 6.93 -1.59
N THR A 29 -6.69 6.30 -0.83
CA THR A 29 -8.06 6.80 -0.65
C THR A 29 -8.07 8.12 0.12
N GLN A 30 -7.23 8.23 1.16
CA GLN A 30 -7.09 9.47 1.94
C GLN A 30 -6.57 10.62 1.07
N PHE A 31 -5.53 10.37 0.27
CA PHE A 31 -4.97 11.37 -0.65
C PHE A 31 -5.91 11.74 -1.80
N LYS A 32 -6.77 10.80 -2.26
CA LYS A 32 -7.83 11.12 -3.23
C LYS A 32 -8.92 12.01 -2.63
N ALA A 33 -9.19 11.88 -1.33
CA ALA A 33 -10.20 12.66 -0.63
C ALA A 33 -9.70 14.07 -0.23
N ASP A 34 -8.39 14.28 -0.15
CA ASP A 34 -7.79 15.57 0.20
C ASP A 34 -7.87 16.56 -0.98
N PRO A 35 -8.59 17.69 -0.84
CA PRO A 35 -8.73 18.67 -1.92
C PRO A 35 -7.44 19.43 -2.24
N SER A 36 -6.42 19.38 -1.38
CA SER A 36 -5.10 19.97 -1.62
C SER A 36 -4.19 19.08 -2.49
N MET A 37 -4.61 17.84 -2.75
CA MET A 37 -3.85 16.85 -3.50
C MET A 37 -4.41 16.67 -4.91
N LYS A 38 -3.52 16.61 -5.90
CA LYS A 38 -3.85 16.30 -7.28
C LYS A 38 -3.29 14.94 -7.67
N PHE A 39 -4.16 13.99 -8.00
CA PHE A 39 -3.76 12.68 -8.53
C PHE A 39 -3.08 12.84 -9.90
N LEU A 40 -1.89 12.25 -10.04
CA LEU A 40 -1.12 12.26 -11.29
C LEU A 40 -1.15 10.91 -12.01
N GLY A 41 -1.22 9.82 -11.26
CA GLY A 41 -1.24 8.46 -11.81
C GLY A 41 -1.05 7.42 -10.72
N GLY A 42 -1.34 6.16 -11.04
CA GLY A 42 -1.17 5.05 -10.13
C GLY A 42 -1.08 3.73 -10.86
N TRP A 43 -0.56 2.74 -10.15
CA TRP A 43 -0.39 1.37 -10.62
C TRP A 43 -0.87 0.42 -9.53
N ASP A 44 -1.75 -0.49 -9.89
CA ASP A 44 -2.13 -1.63 -9.07
C ASP A 44 -1.54 -2.89 -9.75
N PRO A 45 -0.70 -3.68 -9.06
CA PRO A 45 -0.20 -4.93 -9.60
C PRO A 45 -1.30 -6.00 -9.76
N LEU A 46 -2.46 -5.80 -9.13
CA LEU A 46 -3.63 -6.68 -9.24
C LEU A 46 -4.62 -6.12 -10.26
N THR A 47 -5.24 -7.01 -11.02
CA THR A 47 -6.47 -6.70 -11.73
C THR A 47 -7.61 -6.45 -10.75
N GLN A 48 -8.66 -5.75 -11.18
CA GLN A 48 -9.83 -5.48 -10.32
C GLN A 48 -10.44 -6.78 -9.77
N ASP A 49 -10.49 -7.84 -10.58
CA ASP A 49 -11.03 -9.14 -10.18
C ASP A 49 -10.14 -9.81 -9.11
N GLU A 50 -8.82 -9.75 -9.27
CA GLU A 50 -7.88 -10.24 -8.26
C GLU A 50 -7.97 -9.45 -6.95
N ARG A 51 -8.16 -8.13 -7.02
CA ARG A 51 -8.32 -7.26 -5.85
C ARG A 51 -9.62 -7.58 -5.09
N ASN A 52 -10.70 -7.81 -5.82
CA ASN A 52 -11.98 -8.23 -5.23
C ASN A 52 -11.84 -9.61 -4.57
N GLN A 53 -11.19 -10.56 -5.25
CA GLN A 53 -10.95 -11.89 -4.69
C GLN A 53 -10.05 -11.83 -3.46
N PHE A 54 -9.01 -10.99 -3.48
CA PHE A 54 -8.13 -10.79 -2.33
C PHE A 54 -8.92 -10.37 -1.08
N PHE A 55 -9.84 -9.42 -1.19
CA PHE A 55 -10.63 -8.98 -0.04
C PHE A 55 -11.56 -10.06 0.51
N ILE A 56 -12.18 -10.85 -0.38
CA ILE A 56 -13.03 -11.98 0.02
C ILE A 56 -12.18 -13.03 0.76
N ASP A 57 -11.06 -13.42 0.16
CA ASP A 57 -10.17 -14.45 0.71
C ASP A 57 -9.51 -13.98 2.03
N GLN A 58 -9.10 -12.70 2.11
CA GLN A 58 -8.53 -12.09 3.31
C GLN A 58 -9.55 -12.07 4.46
N SER A 59 -10.80 -11.66 4.20
CA SER A 59 -11.86 -11.65 5.22
C SER A 59 -12.14 -13.06 5.74
N LEU A 60 -12.26 -14.04 4.84
CA LEU A 60 -12.50 -15.43 5.23
C LEU A 60 -11.33 -15.99 6.05
N LEU A 61 -10.09 -15.68 5.67
CA LEU A 61 -8.92 -16.12 6.42
C LEU A 61 -8.85 -15.45 7.80
N GLN A 62 -9.20 -14.18 7.90
CA GLN A 62 -9.29 -13.47 9.17
C GLN A 62 -10.27 -14.17 10.13
N ASP A 63 -11.46 -14.53 9.65
CA ASP A 63 -12.47 -15.24 10.44
C ASP A 63 -11.95 -16.61 10.92
N GLN A 64 -11.26 -17.35 10.05
CA GLN A 64 -10.65 -18.65 10.41
C GLN A 64 -9.56 -18.50 11.47
N LEU A 65 -8.70 -17.49 11.36
CA LEU A 65 -7.64 -17.21 12.32
C LEU A 65 -8.21 -16.83 13.69
N ILE A 66 -9.26 -16.01 13.72
CA ILE A 66 -9.96 -15.65 14.95
C ILE A 66 -10.61 -16.88 15.57
N ALA A 67 -11.28 -17.72 14.77
CA ALA A 67 -11.91 -18.95 15.26
C ALA A 67 -10.90 -19.97 15.80
N ALA A 68 -9.68 -20.00 15.23
CA ALA A 68 -8.56 -20.80 15.71
C ALA A 68 -7.84 -20.19 16.94
N GLY A 69 -8.33 -19.07 17.47
CA GLY A 69 -7.76 -18.39 18.64
C GLY A 69 -6.49 -17.59 18.36
N ARG A 70 -6.12 -17.38 17.09
CA ARG A 70 -4.93 -16.64 16.64
C ARG A 70 -5.29 -15.23 16.18
N VAL A 71 -5.83 -14.44 17.10
CA VAL A 71 -6.17 -13.02 16.87
C VAL A 71 -4.94 -12.22 16.46
N ASP A 72 -3.78 -12.59 16.98
CA ASP A 72 -2.48 -12.01 16.62
C ASP A 72 -2.17 -12.17 15.11
N LEU A 73 -2.44 -13.35 14.54
CA LEU A 73 -2.27 -13.57 13.10
C LEU A 73 -3.36 -12.87 12.27
N ALA A 74 -4.57 -12.76 12.79
CA ALA A 74 -5.66 -12.03 12.15
C ALA A 74 -5.34 -10.52 12.03
N GLU A 75 -4.74 -9.95 13.09
CA GLU A 75 -4.18 -8.59 13.06
C GLU A 75 -3.00 -8.50 12.10
N ALA A 76 -2.11 -9.51 12.11
CA ALA A 76 -0.95 -9.55 11.23
C ALA A 76 -1.32 -9.56 9.74
N LEU A 77 -2.37 -10.30 9.40
CA LEU A 77 -2.95 -10.34 8.06
C LEU A 77 -3.45 -8.97 7.59
N THR A 78 -3.97 -8.15 8.51
CA THR A 78 -4.57 -6.85 8.19
C THR A 78 -3.51 -5.76 8.04
N ASN A 79 -2.52 -5.76 8.94
CA ASN A 79 -1.50 -4.70 9.00
C ASN A 79 -0.26 -4.98 8.13
N GLY A 80 -0.24 -6.11 7.41
CA GLY A 80 0.87 -6.47 6.53
C GLY A 80 2.09 -7.05 7.25
N SER A 81 1.99 -7.38 8.54
CA SER A 81 3.11 -8.01 9.26
C SER A 81 3.28 -9.49 8.87
N GLY A 82 4.42 -10.06 9.26
CA GLY A 82 4.82 -11.42 8.90
C GLY A 82 4.19 -12.50 9.78
N GLY A 83 4.42 -13.76 9.43
CA GLY A 83 4.05 -14.93 10.24
C GLY A 83 2.80 -15.69 9.78
N VAL A 84 1.90 -15.05 9.03
CA VAL A 84 0.68 -15.69 8.51
C VAL A 84 1.01 -16.87 7.58
N ASP A 85 1.97 -16.71 6.67
CA ASP A 85 2.33 -17.73 5.68
C ASP A 85 3.03 -18.97 6.29
N THR A 86 3.68 -18.80 7.44
CA THR A 86 4.38 -19.87 8.15
C THR A 86 3.55 -20.53 9.25
N GLU A 87 2.75 -19.76 9.98
CA GLU A 87 2.09 -20.24 11.20
C GLU A 87 0.63 -20.63 10.98
N ALA A 88 -0.06 -20.01 10.00
CA ALA A 88 -1.49 -20.25 9.82
C ALA A 88 -1.80 -21.63 9.23
N LYS A 89 -0.90 -22.17 8.39
CA LYS A 89 -1.14 -23.40 7.60
C LYS A 89 -1.32 -24.67 8.43
N THR A 90 -0.81 -24.67 9.66
CA THR A 90 -0.85 -25.85 10.55
C THR A 90 -1.94 -25.74 11.61
N LEU A 91 -2.74 -24.67 11.59
CA LEU A 91 -3.80 -24.46 12.57
C LEU A 91 -5.05 -25.27 12.20
N ASP A 92 -5.61 -25.95 13.18
CA ASP A 92 -6.90 -26.63 13.02
C ASP A 92 -8.00 -25.60 12.69
N GLY A 93 -8.76 -25.86 11.62
CA GLY A 93 -9.83 -24.98 11.16
C GLY A 93 -9.40 -23.87 10.19
N VAL A 94 -8.11 -23.76 9.86
CA VAL A 94 -7.59 -22.86 8.84
C VAL A 94 -7.34 -23.62 7.53
N ASP A 95 -7.84 -23.09 6.40
CA ASP A 95 -7.59 -23.67 5.07
C ASP A 95 -6.17 -23.28 4.57
N PRO A 96 -5.22 -24.22 4.46
CA PRO A 96 -3.88 -23.92 3.99
C PRO A 96 -3.85 -23.42 2.54
N THR A 97 -4.83 -23.82 1.72
CA THR A 97 -4.96 -23.36 0.33
C THR A 97 -5.39 -21.89 0.29
N LEU A 98 -6.26 -21.47 1.23
CA LEU A 98 -6.67 -20.07 1.37
C LEU A 98 -5.48 -19.20 1.80
N VAL A 99 -4.67 -19.66 2.76
CA VAL A 99 -3.42 -18.99 3.15
C VAL A 99 -2.52 -18.79 1.94
N ASP A 100 -2.32 -19.83 1.13
CA ASP A 100 -1.49 -19.74 -0.07
C ASP A 100 -2.01 -18.73 -1.10
N ARG A 101 -3.32 -18.69 -1.34
CA ARG A 101 -3.93 -17.72 -2.28
C ARG A 101 -3.77 -16.29 -1.80
N VAL A 102 -4.07 -16.03 -0.52
CA VAL A 102 -3.95 -14.70 0.07
C VAL A 102 -2.51 -14.21 0.00
N GLU A 103 -1.55 -15.04 0.40
CA GLU A 103 -0.13 -14.67 0.40
C GLU A 103 0.45 -14.57 -1.02
N ALA A 104 -0.03 -15.35 -1.98
CA ALA A 104 0.35 -15.20 -3.39
C ALA A 104 -0.05 -13.83 -3.94
N LEU A 105 -1.23 -13.32 -3.59
CA LEU A 105 -1.68 -11.99 -3.97
C LEU A 105 -0.95 -10.90 -3.18
N ARG A 106 -0.75 -11.08 -1.87
CA ARG A 106 -0.02 -10.12 -1.01
C ARG A 106 1.41 -9.87 -1.48
N ARG A 107 2.10 -10.93 -1.96
CA ARG A 107 3.47 -10.84 -2.52
C ARG A 107 3.56 -10.06 -3.83
N LYS A 108 2.46 -9.86 -4.56
CA LYS A 108 2.45 -8.99 -5.76
C LYS A 108 2.57 -7.51 -5.38
N GLY A 109 2.25 -7.16 -4.13
CA GLY A 109 2.42 -5.84 -3.56
C GLY A 109 1.14 -5.01 -3.56
N ASP A 110 1.20 -3.90 -2.83
CA ASP A 110 0.10 -2.95 -2.73
C ASP A 110 0.01 -2.03 -3.95
N PRO A 111 -1.18 -1.49 -4.28
CA PRO A 111 -1.28 -0.41 -5.24
C PRO A 111 -0.44 0.79 -4.79
N VAL A 112 0.13 1.50 -5.75
CA VAL A 112 0.92 2.72 -5.54
C VAL A 112 0.35 3.85 -6.39
N ALA A 113 0.29 5.05 -5.84
CA ALA A 113 -0.17 6.25 -6.54
C ALA A 113 0.72 7.46 -6.27
N VAL A 114 0.76 8.36 -7.24
CA VAL A 114 1.53 9.61 -7.19
C VAL A 114 0.57 10.79 -7.14
N PHE A 115 0.81 11.69 -6.19
CA PHE A 115 0.04 12.92 -6.00
C PHE A 115 0.96 14.14 -5.98
N LEU A 116 0.46 15.26 -6.52
CA LEU A 116 1.06 16.58 -6.33
C LEU A 116 0.30 17.31 -5.22
N GLY A 117 1.00 17.68 -4.16
CA GLY A 117 0.48 18.51 -3.07
C GLY A 117 1.23 19.84 -2.93
N PRO A 118 0.85 20.66 -1.94
CA PRO A 118 1.54 21.93 -1.65
C PRO A 118 3.02 21.70 -1.31
N ALA A 119 3.82 22.75 -1.48
CA ALA A 119 5.21 22.73 -1.05
C ALA A 119 5.28 22.53 0.47
N ARG A 120 6.13 21.61 0.93
CA ARG A 120 6.43 21.53 2.37
C ARG A 120 7.19 22.78 2.77
N THR A 121 6.70 23.47 3.79
CA THR A 121 7.49 24.47 4.51
C THR A 121 8.58 23.74 5.28
N SER A 122 9.84 24.00 4.93
CA SER A 122 11.04 23.50 5.62
C SER A 122 11.15 24.04 7.04
#